data_AF-Q091T8-F1
#
_entry.id   AF-Q091T8-F1
#
_cell.length_a   1.000
_cell.length_b   1.000
_cell.length_c   1.000
_cell.angle_alpha   90.00
_cell.angle_beta   90.00
_cell.angle_gamma   90.00
#
_symmetry.space_group_name_H-M   'P 1'
#
loop_
_entity.id
_entity.type
_entity.pdbx_description
1 polymer ?
#
loop_
_entity_poly.entity_id
_entity_poly.type
_entity_poly.pdbx_seq_one_letter_code
_entity_poly.pdbx_strand_id
1 'polypeptide(L)'
;MTRASDISQEGLSLAQLIEPSHHAKRVGLQFQLPGSEEVIYAEGEVVREWAELDLAQRERSGVRFTLLTERHRKMIDAYISTREDRGN
;
A
#
# COMPACT_ATOMS: atom_id res chain seq x y z
N MET A 1 7.43 9.71 -6.80
CA MET A 1 5.97 9.46 -6.88
C MET A 1 5.78 8.07 -7.47
N THR A 2 5.13 7.15 -6.77
CA THR A 2 4.93 5.76 -7.23
C THR A 2 3.43 5.44 -7.23
N ARG A 3 3.01 4.51 -8.10
CA ARG A 3 1.61 4.09 -8.18
C ARG A 3 1.39 2.98 -7.16
N ALA A 4 0.47 3.20 -6.22
CA ALA A 4 -0.05 2.15 -5.36
C ALA A 4 -1.21 1.42 -6.06
N SER A 5 -1.24 0.10 -5.95
CA SER A 5 -2.35 -0.76 -6.37
C SER A 5 -2.76 -1.67 -5.20
N ASP A 6 -3.92 -2.32 -5.31
CA ASP A 6 -4.32 -3.40 -4.40
C ASP A 6 -4.23 -3.01 -2.92
N ILE A 7 -4.90 -1.89 -2.57
CA ILE A 7 -4.94 -1.35 -1.21
C ILE A 7 -5.96 -2.12 -0.38
N SER A 8 -5.55 -2.62 0.78
CA SER A 8 -6.40 -3.26 1.79
C SER A 8 -6.24 -2.59 3.15
N GLN A 9 -7.00 -3.03 4.15
CA GLN A 9 -6.79 -2.61 5.54
C GLN A 9 -5.45 -3.09 6.13
N GLU A 10 -4.81 -4.07 5.50
CA GLU A 10 -3.60 -4.72 5.99
C GLU A 10 -2.34 -4.25 5.26
N GLY A 11 -2.49 -3.65 4.08
CA GLY A 11 -1.34 -3.23 3.30
C GLY A 11 -1.68 -2.62 1.94
N LEU A 12 -0.64 -2.39 1.15
CA LEU A 12 -0.76 -1.95 -0.24
C LEU A 12 0.38 -2.52 -1.08
N SER A 13 0.16 -2.58 -2.39
CA SER A 13 1.18 -2.92 -3.38
C SER A 13 1.75 -1.65 -4.01
N LEU A 14 3.08 -1.55 -4.10
CA LEU A 14 3.79 -0.44 -4.74
C LEU A 14 4.47 -0.91 -6.03
N ALA A 15 4.31 -0.13 -7.11
CA ALA A 15 4.90 -0.43 -8.42
C ALA A 15 6.42 -0.24 -8.48
N GLN A 16 7.00 0.49 -7.54
CA GLN A 16 8.45 0.64 -7.40
C GLN A 16 8.73 1.18 -6.00
N LEU A 17 9.50 0.43 -5.21
CA LEU A 17 10.06 0.88 -3.95
C LEU A 17 11.54 1.16 -4.17
N ILE A 18 11.94 2.43 -4.04
CA ILE A 18 13.35 2.80 -4.07
C ILE A 18 13.91 2.51 -2.68
N GLU A 19 14.41 1.30 -2.46
CA GLU A 19 15.07 0.93 -1.22
C GLU A 19 16.52 1.45 -1.23
N PRO A 20 16.99 2.20 -0.21
CA PRO A 20 18.42 2.28 0.04
C PRO A 20 18.91 0.85 0.35
N SER A 21 20.15 0.51 -0.04
CA SER A 21 20.76 -0.84 -0.01
C SER A 21 20.86 -1.53 1.37
N HIS A 22 20.08 -1.07 2.35
CA HIS A 22 20.04 -1.56 3.71
C HIS A 22 18.83 -2.47 3.91
N HIS A 23 19.08 -3.59 4.60
CA HIS A 23 18.14 -4.59 5.09
C HIS A 23 17.03 -4.07 6.04
N ALA A 24 16.69 -2.79 5.98
CA ALA A 24 15.65 -2.18 6.79
C ALA A 24 14.28 -2.64 6.26
N LYS A 25 13.72 -3.65 6.93
CA LYS A 25 12.39 -4.21 6.64
C LYS A 25 11.24 -3.21 6.83
N ARG A 26 11.47 -2.10 7.55
CA ARG A 26 10.44 -1.12 7.93
C ARG A 26 10.53 0.13 7.08
N VAL A 27 9.38 0.60 6.59
CA VAL A 27 9.22 1.79 5.77
C VAL A 27 8.12 2.69 6.36
N GLY A 28 8.35 4.00 6.33
CA GLY A 28 7.30 4.99 6.55
C GLY A 28 6.58 5.25 5.23
N LEU A 29 5.26 5.21 5.25
CA LEU A 29 4.41 5.47 4.11
C LEU A 29 3.57 6.73 4.35
N GLN A 30 3.52 7.57 3.32
CA GLN A 30 2.60 8.69 3.24
C GLN A 30 1.86 8.61 1.90
N PHE A 31 0.54 8.52 1.93
CA PHE A 31 -0.27 8.44 0.72
C PHE A 31 -1.65 9.08 0.93
N GLN A 32 -2.32 9.39 -0.18
CA GLN A 32 -3.69 9.91 -0.20
C GLN A 32 -4.58 8.94 -0.96
N LEU A 33 -5.84 8.82 -0.51
CA LEU A 33 -6.85 8.08 -1.23
C LEU A 33 -7.47 8.98 -2.31
N PRO A 34 -7.70 8.48 -3.53
CA PRO A 34 -8.40 9.22 -4.57
C PRO A 34 -9.75 9.77 -4.09
N GLY A 35 -9.95 11.08 -4.24
CA GLY A 35 -11.15 11.78 -3.77
C GLY A 35 -11.11 12.23 -2.31
N SER A 36 -10.00 11.99 -1.60
CA SER A 36 -9.75 12.53 -0.26
C SER A 36 -8.57 13.48 -0.28
N GLU A 37 -8.71 14.65 0.35
CA GLU A 37 -7.60 15.59 0.56
C GLU A 37 -6.72 15.18 1.75
N GLU A 38 -7.19 14.21 2.54
CA GLU A 38 -6.56 13.79 3.76
C GLU A 38 -5.38 12.85 3.52
N VAL A 39 -4.25 13.19 4.14
CA VAL A 39 -3.01 12.41 4.06
C VAL A 39 -3.02 11.30 5.11
N ILE A 40 -2.88 10.06 4.64
CA ILE A 40 -2.70 8.89 5.49
C ILE A 40 -1.21 8.66 5.72
N TYR A 41 -0.86 8.60 7.01
CA TYR A 41 0.45 8.15 7.48
C TYR A 41 0.34 6.73 8.02
N ALA A 42 1.27 5.88 7.60
CA ALA A 42 1.39 4.51 8.07
C ALA A 42 2.86 4.11 8.21
N GLU A 43 3.17 3.22 9.13
CA GLU A 43 4.40 2.43 9.07
C GLU A 43 4.05 1.06 8.51
N GLY A 44 4.96 0.50 7.71
CA GLY A 44 4.79 -0.84 7.19
C GLY A 44 6.09 -1.59 7.06
N GLU A 45 5.95 -2.90 6.90
CA GLU A 45 7.06 -3.78 6.57
C GLU A 45 6.97 -4.22 5.12
N VAL A 46 8.11 -4.18 4.43
CA VAL A 46 8.20 -4.71 3.07
C VAL A 46 8.12 -6.24 3.16
N VAL A 47 7.01 -6.78 2.69
CA VAL A 47 6.76 -8.22 2.55
C VAL A 47 6.98 -8.57 1.09
N ARG A 48 8.20 -9.02 0.78
CA ARG A 48 8.53 -9.49 -0.58
C ARG A 48 7.99 -10.90 -0.77
N GLU A 49 6.86 -11.02 -1.46
CA GLU A 49 6.34 -12.34 -1.91
C GLU A 49 5.99 -12.39 -3.40
N TRP A 50 6.23 -11.33 -4.17
CA TRP A 50 5.71 -11.24 -5.55
C TRP A 50 6.78 -10.96 -6.62
N ALA A 51 8.07 -11.06 -6.27
CA ALA A 51 9.16 -10.86 -7.21
C ALA A 51 9.48 -12.11 -8.07
N GLU A 52 9.01 -13.30 -7.67
CA GLU A 52 9.43 -14.55 -8.32
C GLU A 52 8.39 -15.18 -9.27
N LEU A 53 7.18 -14.62 -9.38
CA LEU A 53 6.10 -15.30 -10.12
C LEU A 53 5.88 -14.87 -11.57
N ASP A 54 6.53 -13.83 -12.08
CA ASP A 54 6.45 -13.54 -13.52
C ASP A 54 7.63 -12.71 -14.01
N LEU A 55 8.51 -13.34 -14.80
CA LEU A 55 9.59 -12.71 -15.57
C LEU A 55 9.10 -11.60 -16.54
N ALA A 56 7.79 -11.40 -16.66
CA ALA A 56 7.14 -10.41 -17.52
C ALA A 56 6.40 -9.30 -16.76
N GLN A 57 6.25 -9.37 -15.42
CA GLN A 57 5.54 -8.35 -14.64
C GLN A 57 6.48 -7.54 -13.76
N ARG A 58 6.48 -6.23 -14.01
CA ARG A 58 7.22 -5.17 -13.30
C ARG A 58 7.34 -5.44 -11.80
N GLU A 59 8.55 -5.33 -11.26
CA GLU A 59 8.87 -5.47 -9.84
C GLU A 59 7.83 -4.76 -8.95
N ARG A 60 7.01 -5.52 -8.21
CA ARG A 60 6.08 -4.97 -7.21
C ARG A 60 6.56 -5.30 -5.82
N SER A 61 6.46 -4.32 -4.92
CA SER A 61 6.75 -4.50 -3.50
C SER A 61 5.46 -4.44 -2.70
N GLY A 62 5.16 -5.52 -1.98
CA GLY A 62 4.07 -5.54 -1.00
C GLY A 62 4.52 -4.87 0.28
N VAL A 63 3.70 -3.99 0.83
CA VAL A 63 3.93 -3.40 2.16
C VAL A 63 2.77 -3.73 3.07
N ARG A 64 3.05 -4.41 4.17
CA ARG A 64 2.09 -4.71 5.23
C ARG A 64 2.15 -3.60 6.27
N PHE A 65 1.01 -2.99 6.60
CA PHE A 65 0.95 -1.96 7.64
C PHE A 65 1.23 -2.57 9.02
N THR A 66 2.19 -2.01 9.74
CA THR A 66 2.50 -2.34 11.13
C THR A 66 1.97 -1.27 12.08
N LEU A 67 1.87 -0.02 11.62
CA LEU A 67 1.27 1.08 12.38
C LEU A 67 0.32 1.87 11.48
N LEU A 68 -0.96 1.86 11.84
CA LEU A 68 -2.02 2.62 11.18
C LEU A 68 -3.04 3.03 12.23
N THR A 69 -3.42 4.31 12.26
CA THR A 69 -4.45 4.78 13.20
C THR A 69 -5.80 4.16 12.87
N GLU A 70 -6.64 3.92 13.88
CA GLU A 70 -7.97 3.35 13.67
C GLU A 70 -8.83 4.22 12.73
N ARG A 71 -8.66 5.54 12.81
CA ARG A 71 -9.32 6.49 11.92
C ARG A 71 -8.90 6.29 10.46
N HIS A 72 -7.60 6.20 10.19
CA HIS A 72 -7.11 5.93 8.83
C HIS A 72 -7.53 4.54 8.34
N ARG A 73 -7.59 3.53 9.22
CA ARG A 73 -8.14 2.21 8.88
C ARG A 73 -9.58 2.30 8.40
N LYS A 74 -10.44 3.03 9.13
CA LYS A 74 -11.83 3.28 8.74
C LYS A 74 -11.96 4.04 7.42
N MET A 75 -11.06 4.99 7.15
CA MET A 75 -11.04 5.69 5.86
C MET A 75 -10.70 4.76 4.70
N ILE A 76 -9.70 3.89 4.86
CA ILE A 76 -9.34 2.89 3.85
C ILE A 76 -10.52 1.93 3.62
N ASP A 77 -11.16 1.49 4.69
CA ASP A 77 -12.33 0.60 4.63
C ASP A 77 -13.51 1.22 3.86
N ALA A 78 -13.86 2.47 4.18
CA ALA A 78 -14.92 3.19 3.48
C ALA A 78 -14.60 3.38 2.00
N TYR A 79 -13.32 3.61 1.68
CA TYR A 79 -12.86 3.74 0.30
C TYR A 79 -12.96 2.43 -0.49
N ILE A 80 -12.59 1.29 0.12
CA ILE A 80 -12.72 -0.04 -0.48
C ILE A 80 -14.21 -0.36 -0.72
N SER A 81 -15.05 -0.19 0.30
CA SER A 81 -16.50 -0.45 0.21
C SER A 81 -17.15 0.36 -0.93
N THR A 82 -16.76 1.62 -1.11
CA THR A 82 -17.28 2.47 -2.20
C THR A 82 -16.85 1.99 -3.59
N ARG A 83 -15.70 1.31 -3.70
CA ARG A 83 -15.22 0.76 -4.97
C ARG A 83 -15.85 -0.58 -5.32
N GLU A 84 -16.14 -1.42 -4.33
CA GLU A 84 -16.85 -2.68 -4.56
C GLU A 84 -18.29 -2.44 -5.04
N ASP A 85 -18.95 -1.39 -4.53
CA ASP A 85 -20.31 -1.01 -4.93
C ASP A 85 -20.40 -0.49 -6.39
N ARG A 86 -19.32 0.10 -6.93
CA ARG A 86 -19.25 0.55 -8.33
C ARG A 86 -18.76 -0.53 -9.31
N GLY A 87 -18.50 -1.74 -8.82
CA GLY A 87 -17.98 -2.87 -9.59
C GLY A 87 -19.05 -3.85 -10.09
N ASN A 88 -20.35 -3.53 -9.94
CA ASN A 88 -21.49 -4.30 -10.45
C ASN A 88 -22.31 -3.49 -11.47
#